data_AF-A0A5C4N5P0-F1
#
_entry.id   AF-A0A5C4N5P0-F1
#
_cell.length_a   1.000
_cell.length_b   1.000
_cell.length_c   1.000
_cell.angle_alpha   90.00
_cell.angle_beta   90.00
_cell.angle_gamma   90.00
#
_symmetry.space_group_name_H-M   'P 1'
#
loop_
_entity.id
_entity.type
_entity.pdbx_description
1 polymer ?
#
loop_
_entity_poly.entity_id
_entity_poly.type
_entity_poly.pdbx_seq_one_letter_code
_entity_poly.pdbx_strand_id
1 'polypeptide(L)'
;MKMAFALAIALGIVTVVAVVLVWAVLGAAGVWDAINQTVATVLNDNADAFDISEYVGFGRIIGLTIVIAAIDVILITALATVGAFLYNLAAQLLGGLEVTLAEDD
;
A
#
# COMPACT_ATOMS: atom_id res chain seq x y z
N MET A 1 0.77 -13.44 -16.31
CA MET A 1 1.00 -12.03 -16.67
C MET A 1 -0.26 -11.17 -16.54
N LYS A 2 -1.27 -11.29 -17.41
CA LYS A 2 -2.46 -10.40 -17.41
C LYS A 2 -3.26 -10.41 -16.10
N MET A 3 -3.51 -11.59 -15.51
CA MET A 3 -4.19 -11.70 -14.21
C MET A 3 -3.33 -11.19 -13.04
N ALA A 4 -2.03 -11.49 -13.04
CA ALA A 4 -1.11 -11.01 -12.01
C ALA A 4 -0.99 -9.48 -12.04
N PHE A 5 -0.93 -8.89 -13.23
CA PHE A 5 -0.90 -7.44 -13.41
C PHE A 5 -2.21 -6.77 -12.95
N ALA A 6 -3.36 -7.34 -13.30
CA ALA A 6 -4.65 -6.85 -12.84
C ALA A 6 -4.80 -6.92 -11.30
N LEU A 7 -4.38 -8.03 -10.70
CA LEU A 7 -4.34 -8.20 -9.24
C LEU A 7 -3.42 -7.16 -8.59
N ALA A 8 -2.23 -6.95 -9.16
CA ALA A 8 -1.26 -6.00 -8.65
C ALA A 8 -1.82 -4.56 -8.68
N ILE A 9 -2.50 -4.16 -9.76
CA ILE A 9 -3.20 -2.85 -9.83
C ILE A 9 -4.29 -2.75 -8.76
N ALA A 10 -5.11 -3.80 -8.59
CA ALA A 10 -6.16 -3.80 -7.58
C ALA A 10 -5.58 -3.59 -6.18
N LEU A 11 -4.50 -4.30 -5.84
CA LEU A 11 -3.78 -4.11 -4.58
C LEU A 11 -3.21 -2.69 -4.44
N GLY A 12 -2.62 -2.14 -5.50
CA GLY A 12 -2.13 -0.77 -5.51
C GLY A 12 -3.22 0.27 -5.20
N ILE A 13 -4.40 0.13 -5.81
CA ILE A 13 -5.55 1.01 -5.56
C ILE A 13 -6.04 0.85 -4.11
N VAL A 14 -6.17 -0.39 -3.63
CA VAL A 14 -6.58 -0.67 -2.25
C VAL A 14 -5.63 -0.03 -1.25
N THR A 15 -4.31 -0.09 -1.49
CA THR A 15 -3.31 0.57 -0.64
C THR A 15 -3.49 2.08 -0.61
N VAL A 16 -3.72 2.73 -1.77
CA VAL A 16 -3.97 4.18 -1.82
C VAL A 16 -5.22 4.54 -1.01
N VAL A 17 -6.31 3.80 -1.21
CA VAL A 17 -7.56 4.03 -0.47
C VAL A 17 -7.36 3.82 1.04
N ALA A 18 -6.63 2.77 1.44
CA ALA A 18 -6.33 2.50 2.84
C ALA A 18 -5.54 3.66 3.48
N VAL A 19 -4.54 4.21 2.80
CA VAL A 19 -3.77 5.35 3.31
C VAL A 19 -4.63 6.61 3.42
N VAL A 20 -5.49 6.88 2.43
CA VAL A 20 -6.45 8.00 2.48
C VAL A 20 -7.35 7.88 3.70
N LEU A 21 -7.89 6.68 3.96
CA LEU A 21 -8.75 6.42 5.11
C LEU A 21 -7.99 6.62 6.43
N VAL A 22 -6.76 6.10 6.54
CA VAL A 22 -5.93 6.30 7.73
C VAL A 22 -5.68 7.77 7.97
N TRP A 23 -5.29 8.54 6.95
CA TRP A 23 -5.06 9.97 7.08
C TRP A 23 -6.32 10.73 7.54
N ALA A 24 -7.47 10.40 6.96
CA ALA A 24 -8.75 11.00 7.33
C ALA A 24 -9.15 10.67 8.78
N VAL A 25 -8.97 9.43 9.22
CA VAL A 25 -9.26 9.00 10.60
C VAL A 25 -8.34 9.72 11.60
N LEU A 26 -7.04 9.87 11.28
CA LEU A 26 -6.11 10.62 12.13
C LEU A 26 -6.53 12.11 12.24
N GLY A 27 -6.99 12.70 11.14
CA GLY A 27 -7.53 14.06 11.14
C GLY A 27 -8.80 14.19 11.98
N ALA A 28 -9.75 13.27 11.81
CA ALA A 28 -10.99 13.24 12.60
C ALA A 28 -10.73 13.01 14.10
N ALA A 29 -9.66 12.29 14.45
CA ALA A 29 -9.21 12.09 15.83
C ALA A 29 -8.45 13.28 16.42
N GLY A 30 -8.20 14.35 15.65
CA GLY A 30 -7.48 15.55 16.11
C GLY A 30 -5.97 15.34 16.27
N VAL A 31 -5.38 14.31 15.66
CA VAL A 31 -3.96 13.97 15.83
C VAL A 31 -3.06 15.08 15.31
N TRP A 32 -3.42 15.67 14.16
CA TRP A 32 -2.64 16.76 13.55
C TRP A 32 -2.59 18.00 14.45
N ASP A 33 -3.73 18.39 15.03
CA ASP A 33 -3.83 19.51 15.94
C ASP A 33 -3.03 19.28 17.23
N ALA A 34 -3.12 18.07 17.78
CA ALA A 34 -2.38 17.69 18.99
C ALA A 34 -0.86 17.77 18.80
N ILE A 35 -0.36 17.39 17.62
CA ILE A 35 1.07 17.52 17.29
C ILE A 35 1.47 19.00 17.22
N ASN A 36 0.71 19.82 16.48
CA ASN A 36 0.98 21.26 16.36
C ASN A 36 0.98 21.95 17.73
N GLN A 37 0.00 21.65 18.59
CA GLN A 37 -0.07 22.21 19.95
C GLN A 37 1.12 21.80 20.83
N THR A 38 1.56 20.54 20.72
CA THR A 38 2.73 20.04 21.48
C THR A 38 3.99 20.78 21.07
N VAL A 39 4.19 20.99 19.77
CA VAL A 39 5.36 21.72 19.26
C VAL A 39 5.30 23.21 19.63
N ALA A 40 4.14 23.85 19.50
CA ALA A 40 3.94 25.24 19.92
C ALA A 40 4.30 25.45 21.40
N THR A 41 3.93 24.52 22.27
CA THR A 41 4.28 24.55 23.70
C THR A 41 5.79 24.53 23.93
N VAL A 42 6.53 23.69 23.17
CA VAL A 42 8.00 23.61 23.26
C VAL A 42 8.67 24.86 22.70
N LEU A 43 8.09 25.46 21.66
CA LEU A 43 8.58 26.68 21.01
C LEU A 43 8.15 27.96 21.72
N ASN A 44 7.54 27.88 22.91
CA ASN A 44 7.06 29.01 23.70
C ASN A 44 6.05 29.89 22.93
N ASP A 45 5.03 29.24 22.38
CA ASP A 45 3.86 29.84 21.73
C ASP A 45 4.15 30.54 20.38
N ASN A 46 5.27 30.20 19.73
CA ASN A 46 5.50 30.54 18.32
C ASN A 46 4.72 29.58 17.40
N ALA A 47 3.38 29.56 17.53
CA ALA A 47 2.50 28.66 16.79
C ALA A 47 2.60 28.83 15.26
N ASP A 48 2.91 30.04 14.79
CA ASP A 48 3.08 30.33 13.36
C ASP A 48 4.39 29.77 12.76
N ALA A 49 5.32 29.29 13.59
CA ALA A 49 6.61 28.79 13.12
C ALA A 49 6.58 27.33 12.62
N PHE A 50 5.52 26.57 12.94
CA PHE A 50 5.46 25.15 12.63
C PHE A 50 4.03 24.69 12.33
N ASP A 51 3.85 24.03 11.18
CA ASP A 51 2.66 23.25 10.88
C ASP A 51 3.06 21.87 10.35
N ILE A 52 2.65 20.83 11.07
CA ILE A 52 2.84 19.43 10.68
C ILE A 52 2.20 19.13 9.31
N SER A 53 1.16 19.85 8.91
CA SER A 53 0.48 19.67 7.62
C SER A 53 1.37 20.04 6.43
N GLU A 54 2.40 20.85 6.59
CA GLU A 54 3.38 21.14 5.54
C GLU A 54 4.28 19.91 5.25
N TYR A 55 4.54 19.09 6.26
CA TYR A 55 5.40 17.91 6.17
C TYR A 55 4.62 16.64 5.84
N VAL A 56 3.45 16.45 6.44
CA VAL A 56 2.59 15.26 6.30
C VAL A 56 1.20 15.61 5.79
N GLY A 57 1.14 16.64 4.94
CA GLY A 57 -0.09 17.07 4.29
C GLY A 57 -0.66 16.00 3.37
N PHE A 58 -1.98 16.03 3.22
CA PHE A 58 -2.76 15.08 2.43
C PHE A 58 -2.19 14.85 1.02
N GLY A 59 -1.93 15.94 0.28
CA GLY A 59 -1.41 15.86 -1.08
C GLY A 59 -0.03 15.22 -1.17
N ARG A 60 0.84 15.46 -0.19
CA ARG A 60 2.19 14.88 -0.15
C ARG A 60 2.14 13.40 0.17
N ILE A 61 1.32 13.00 1.15
CA ILE A 61 1.15 11.59 1.51
C ILE A 61 0.58 10.81 0.34
N ILE A 62 -0.52 11.28 -0.26
CA ILE A 62 -1.13 10.58 -1.39
C ILE A 62 -0.19 10.52 -2.59
N GLY A 63 0.52 11.61 -2.89
CA GLY A 63 1.51 11.62 -3.96
C GLY A 63 2.59 10.55 -3.76
N LEU A 64 3.13 10.45 -2.54
CA LEU A 64 4.11 9.41 -2.18
C LEU A 64 3.50 8.01 -2.24
N THR A 65 2.29 7.82 -1.73
CA THR A 65 1.60 6.52 -1.75
C THR A 65 1.34 6.04 -3.16
N ILE A 66 0.97 6.92 -4.10
CA ILE A 66 0.77 6.55 -5.50
C ILE A 66 2.08 6.05 -6.12
N VAL A 67 3.21 6.72 -5.84
CA VAL A 67 4.52 6.28 -6.34
C VAL A 67 4.89 4.93 -5.77
N ILE A 68 4.70 4.72 -4.46
CA ILE A 68 4.96 3.43 -3.80
C ILE A 68 4.06 2.34 -4.38
N ALA A 69 2.76 2.61 -4.53
CA ALA A 69 1.81 1.66 -5.10
C ALA A 69 2.18 1.28 -6.54
N ALA A 70 2.66 2.23 -7.35
CA ALA A 70 3.15 1.93 -8.70
C ALA A 70 4.39 1.02 -8.68
N ILE A 71 5.30 1.22 -7.75
CA ILE A 71 6.47 0.34 -7.56
C ILE A 71 6.00 -1.06 -7.13
N ASP A 72 5.09 -1.15 -6.17
CA ASP A 72 4.55 -2.44 -5.69
C ASP A 72 3.87 -3.22 -6.81
N VAL A 73 3.13 -2.53 -7.70
CA VAL A 73 2.49 -3.17 -8.86
C VAL A 73 3.54 -3.88 -9.73
N ILE A 74 4.67 -3.21 -9.98
CA ILE A 74 5.78 -3.75 -10.76
C ILE A 74 6.42 -4.93 -10.04
N LEU A 75 6.71 -4.79 -8.73
CA LEU A 75 7.33 -5.83 -7.92
C LEU A 75 6.48 -7.09 -7.83
N ILE A 76 5.18 -6.96 -7.54
CA ILE A 76 4.26 -8.10 -7.45
C ILE A 76 4.15 -8.80 -8.81
N THR A 77 4.10 -8.04 -9.91
CA THR A 77 4.03 -8.62 -11.26
C THR A 77 5.32 -9.40 -11.59
N ALA A 78 6.48 -8.85 -11.24
CA ALA A 78 7.77 -9.51 -11.43
C ALA A 78 7.89 -10.78 -10.57
N LEU A 79 7.53 -10.69 -9.29
CA LEU A 79 7.54 -11.82 -8.35
C LEU A 79 6.57 -12.93 -8.80
N ALA A 80 5.37 -12.59 -9.28
CA ALA A 80 4.44 -13.57 -9.82
C ALA A 80 5.01 -14.30 -11.04
N THR A 81 5.80 -13.61 -11.87
CA THR A 81 6.47 -14.21 -13.03
C THR A 81 7.54 -15.21 -12.59
N VAL A 82 8.38 -14.82 -11.62
CA VAL A 82 9.40 -15.71 -11.04
C VAL A 82 8.76 -16.89 -10.31
N GLY A 83 7.73 -16.64 -9.50
CA GLY A 83 7.00 -17.68 -8.77
C GLY A 83 6.38 -18.72 -9.69
N ALA A 84 5.76 -18.29 -10.81
CA ALA A 84 5.25 -19.21 -11.82
C ALA A 84 6.36 -20.04 -12.47
N PHE A 85 7.51 -19.41 -12.79
CA PHE A 85 8.66 -20.12 -13.32
C PHE A 85 9.21 -21.19 -12.35
N LEU A 86 9.37 -20.83 -11.07
CA LEU A 86 9.84 -21.75 -10.03
C LEU A 86 8.85 -22.88 -9.77
N TYR A 87 7.54 -22.60 -9.78
CA TYR A 87 6.50 -23.63 -9.66
C TYR A 87 6.58 -24.63 -10.82
N ASN A 88 6.72 -24.14 -12.06
CA ASN A 88 6.84 -25.02 -13.22
C ASN A 88 8.08 -25.93 -13.14
N LEU A 89 9.21 -25.40 -12.67
CA LEU A 89 10.42 -26.19 -12.45
C LEU A 89 10.20 -27.27 -11.37
N ALA A 90 9.60 -26.91 -10.24
CA ALA A 90 9.31 -27.86 -9.17
C ALA A 90 8.33 -28.96 -9.61
N ALA A 91 7.27 -28.58 -10.34
CA ALA A 91 6.26 -29.51 -10.85
C ALA A 91 6.83 -30.52 -11.85
N GLN A 92 7.83 -30.11 -12.65
CA GLN A 92 8.51 -31.02 -13.58
C GLN A 92 9.37 -32.07 -12.84
N LEU A 93 9.95 -31.71 -11.69
CA LEU A 93 10.84 -32.58 -10.93
C LEU A 93 10.11 -33.52 -9.96
N LEU A 94 9.04 -33.03 -9.32
CA LEU A 94 8.37 -33.71 -8.20
C LEU A 94 6.94 -34.16 -8.53
N GLY A 95 6.43 -33.82 -9.73
CA GLY A 95 5.00 -33.87 -10.03
C GLY A 95 4.30 -32.57 -9.62
N GLY A 96 3.33 -32.14 -10.43
CA GLY A 96 2.54 -30.91 -10.18
C GLY A 96 1.30 -31.16 -9.33
N LEU A 97 0.61 -30.09 -8.95
CA LEU A 97 -0.74 -30.20 -8.37
C LEU A 97 -1.71 -30.69 -9.45
N GLU A 98 -2.28 -31.87 -9.24
CA GLU A 98 -3.35 -32.43 -10.07
C GLU A 98 -4.68 -32.29 -9.30
N VAL A 99 -5.63 -31.55 -9.87
CA VAL A 99 -6.96 -31.35 -9.29
C VAL A 99 -7.96 -32.13 -10.14
N THR A 100 -8.43 -33.27 -9.62
CA THR A 100 -9.51 -34.04 -10.23
C THR A 100 -10.85 -33.51 -9.71
N LEU A 101 -11.56 -32.75 -10.54
CA LEU A 101 -12.94 -32.36 -10.24
C LEU A 101 -13.84 -33.55 -10.57
N ALA A 102 -14.35 -34.23 -9.53
CA ALA A 102 -15.46 -35.16 -9.69
C ALA A 102 -16.75 -34.33 -9.73
N GLU A 103 -17.45 -34.32 -10.86
CA GLU A 103 -18.85 -33.93 -10.90
C GLU A 103 -19.66 -35.06 -10.25
N ASP A 104 -20.31 -34.77 -9.12
CA ASP A 104 -21.40 -35.61 -8.58
C ASP A 104 -22.70 -35.10 -9.23
N ASP A 105 -23.42 -36.00 -9.89
CA ASP A 105 -24.76 -35.77 -10.48
C ASP A 105 -25.79 -35.29 -9.45
#